data_AF-A0A401QPJ6-F1
#
_entry.id   AF-A0A401QPJ6-F1
#
_cell.length_a   1.000
_cell.length_b   1.000
_cell.length_c   1.000
_cell.angle_alpha   90.00
_cell.angle_beta   90.00
_cell.angle_gamma   90.00
#
_symmetry.space_group_name_H-M   'P 1'
#
loop_
_entity.id
_entity.type
_entity.pdbx_description
1 polymer ?
#
loop_
_entity_poly.entity_id
_entity_poly.type
_entity_poly.pdbx_seq_one_letter_code
_entity_poly.pdbx_strand_id
1 'polypeptide(L)' 'MLDRGYQHDMSPKEAYDLAKQAIYHATYCDAYSGGIVSLYHVKETGWVRICRDDVMGLHQKYKDGCK' A
#
# COMPACT_ATOMS: atom_id res chain seq x y z
N MET A 1 9.01 -6.65 -0.54
CA MET A 1 8.61 -5.78 0.59
C MET A 1 7.59 -6.47 1.49
N LEU A 2 6.51 -7.04 0.95
CA LEU A 2 5.47 -7.75 1.72
C LEU A 2 6.03 -8.80 2.69
N ASP A 3 6.80 -9.76 2.19
CA ASP A 3 7.28 -10.90 3.00
C ASP A 3 8.16 -10.49 4.18
N ARG A 4 8.78 -9.31 4.11
CA ARG A 4 9.64 -8.79 5.19
C ARG A 4 8.86 -8.11 6.31
N GLY A 5 7.69 -7.55 6.00
CA GLY A 5 6.86 -6.81 6.95
C GLY A 5 5.62 -7.58 7.42
N TYR A 6 5.29 -8.70 6.79
CA TYR A 6 4.11 -9.48 7.10
C TYR A 6 4.20 -10.13 8.49
N GLN A 7 3.12 -10.00 9.26
CA GLN A 7 2.87 -10.72 10.51
C GLN A 7 1.42 -11.21 10.50
N HIS A 8 1.14 -12.35 11.14
CA HIS A 8 -0.23 -12.89 11.17
C HIS A 8 -1.19 -11.95 11.91
N ASP A 9 -0.76 -11.42 13.05
CA ASP A 9 -1.59 -10.63 13.96
C ASP A 9 -1.34 -9.11 13.80
N MET A 10 -1.37 -8.62 12.57
CA MET A 10 -1.27 -7.17 12.30
C MET A 10 -2.58 -6.45 12.60
N SER A 11 -2.48 -5.22 13.10
CA SER A 11 -3.65 -4.34 13.11
C SER A 11 -4.05 -3.99 11.67
N PRO A 12 -5.33 -3.70 11.39
CA PRO A 12 -5.77 -3.32 10.05
C PRO A 12 -4.98 -2.13 9.48
N LYS A 13 -4.61 -1.16 10.34
CA LYS A 13 -3.85 0.02 9.93
C LYS A 13 -2.44 -0.35 9.44
N GLU A 14 -1.72 -1.18 10.20
CA GLU A 14 -0.38 -1.65 9.82
C GLU A 14 -0.42 -2.46 8.52
N ALA A 15 -1.42 -3.34 8.38
CA ALA A 15 -1.62 -4.12 7.16
C ALA A 15 -1.86 -3.22 5.94
N TYR A 16 -2.64 -2.14 6.09
CA TYR A 16 -2.87 -1.19 5.00
C TYR A 16 -1.60 -0.43 4.63
N ASP A 17 -0.84 0.04 5.62
CA ASP A 17 0.40 0.77 5.39
C ASP A 17 1.43 -0.12 4.68
N LEU A 18 1.58 -1.38 5.10
CA LEU A 18 2.43 -2.37 4.46
C LEU A 18 2.01 -2.65 3.01
N ALA A 19 0.70 -2.84 2.77
CA ALA A 19 0.18 -3.11 1.45
C ALA A 19 0.42 -1.93 0.47
N LYS A 20 0.23 -0.68 0.94
CA LYS A 20 0.55 0.51 0.14
C LYS A 20 2.04 0.58 -0.20
N GLN A 21 2.92 0.36 0.77
CA GLN A 21 4.37 0.37 0.56
C GLN A 21 4.81 -0.70 -0.44
N ALA A 22 4.21 -1.89 -0.38
CA ALA A 22 4.52 -2.97 -1.29
C ALA A 22 4.20 -2.65 -2.74
N ILE A 23 2.99 -2.14 -3.02
CA ILE A 23 2.59 -1.76 -4.37
C ILE A 23 3.42 -0.57 -4.85
N TYR A 24 3.62 0.44 -4.00
CA TYR A 24 4.50 1.57 -4.32
C TYR A 24 5.90 1.10 -4.74
N HIS A 25 6.50 0.16 -4.01
CA HIS A 25 7.81 -0.38 -4.37
C HIS A 25 7.78 -1.16 -5.69
N ALA A 26 6.70 -1.90 -5.98
CA ALA A 26 6.53 -2.58 -7.28
C ALA A 26 6.48 -1.55 -8.43
N THR A 27 5.70 -0.47 -8.27
CA THR A 27 5.61 0.61 -9.27
C THR A 27 6.91 1.37 -9.48
N TYR A 28 7.80 1.40 -8.47
CA TYR A 28 9.10 2.04 -8.61
C TYR A 28 10.10 1.16 -9.39
N CYS A 29 10.00 -0.16 -9.27
CA CYS A 29 10.95 -1.09 -9.88
C CYS A 29 10.51 -1.63 -11.25
N ASP A 30 9.20 -1.71 -11.52
CA ASP A 30 8.64 -2.25 -12.75
C ASP A 30 8.04 -1.15 -13.64
N ALA A 31 8.61 -0.97 -14.84
CA ALA A 31 8.21 0.06 -15.79
C ALA A 31 6.76 -0.09 -16.31
N TYR A 32 6.18 -1.28 -16.20
CA TYR A 32 4.80 -1.54 -16.62
C TYR A 32 3.79 -1.45 -15.47
N SER A 33 4.24 -1.17 -14.25
CA SER A 33 3.40 -0.98 -13.07
C SER A 33 3.35 0.49 -12.68
N GLY A 34 2.15 1.06 -12.51
CA GLY A 34 2.00 2.47 -12.13
C GLY A 34 0.55 2.97 -12.04
N GLY A 35 0.39 4.29 -11.99
CA GLY A 35 -0.90 4.95 -11.95
C GLY A 35 -1.48 5.05 -10.54
N ILE A 36 -2.48 4.23 -10.22
CA ILE A 36 -3.31 4.38 -9.00
C ILE A 36 -3.26 3.11 -8.16
N VAL A 37 -2.96 3.27 -6.87
CA VAL A 37 -3.04 2.21 -5.86
C VAL A 37 -4.44 2.15 -5.28
N SER A 38 -5.16 1.07 -5.59
CA SER A 38 -6.49 0.80 -5.02
C SER A 38 -6.39 -0.28 -3.95
N LEU A 39 -6.72 0.07 -2.70
CA LEU A 39 -6.65 -0.85 -1.56
C LEU A 39 -8.05 -1.27 -1.11
N TYR A 40 -8.25 -2.56 -0.89
CA TYR A 40 -9.48 -3.14 -0.39
C TYR A 40 -9.20 -4.04 0.82
N HIS A 41 -10.11 -4.04 1.80
CA HIS A 41 -10.09 -4.95 2.94
C HIS A 41 -11.33 -5.82 2.93
N VAL A 42 -11.13 -7.14 2.82
CA VAL A 42 -12.19 -8.15 2.92
C VAL A 42 -12.45 -8.49 4.39
N LYS A 43 -13.68 -8.26 4.85
CA LYS A 43 -14.18 -8.64 6.19
C LYS A 43 -15.30 -9.66 6.06
N GLU A 44 -15.74 -10.22 7.17
CA GLU A 44 -16.88 -11.16 7.21
C GLU A 44 -18.16 -10.56 6.60
N THR A 45 -18.39 -9.27 6.80
CA THR A 45 -19.56 -8.55 6.28
C THR A 45 -19.43 -8.11 4.82
N GLY A 46 -18.29 -8.39 4.18
CA GLY A 46 -17.98 -7.99 2.81
C GLY A 46 -16.68 -7.17 2.69
N TRP A 47 -16.38 -6.71 1.48
CA TRP A 47 -15.19 -5.92 1.21
C TRP A 47 -15.45 -4.42 1.35
N VAL A 48 -14.44 -3.69 1.80
CA VAL A 48 -14.47 -2.24 1.92
C VAL A 48 -13.30 -1.65 1.14
N ARG A 49 -13.55 -0.64 0.30
CA ARG A 49 -12.49 0.13 -0.34
C ARG A 49 -11.87 1.08 0.69
N ILE A 50 -10.58 0.91 0.94
CA ILE A 50 -9.84 1.71 1.92
C ILE A 50 -9.26 2.97 1.28
N CYS A 51 -8.67 2.86 0.09
CA CYS A 51 -8.12 4.02 -0.61
C CYS A 51 -8.05 3.83 -2.13
N ARG A 52 -7.84 4.95 -2.82
CA ARG A 52 -7.56 5.04 -4.25
C ARG A 52 -6.59 6.20 -4.45
N ASP A 53 -5.31 5.94 -4.24
CA ASP A 53 -4.26 6.97 -4.15
C ASP A 53 -3.39 6.94 -5.41
N ASP A 54 -3.01 8.11 -5.91
CA ASP A 54 -2.05 8.21 -7.03
C ASP A 54 -0.62 7.89 -6.55
N VAL A 55 0.12 7.12 -7.34
CA VAL A 55 1.48 6.67 -7.01
C VAL A 55 2.44 7.85 -6.85
N MET A 56 2.29 8.94 -7.62
CA MET A 56 3.12 10.14 -7.46
C MET A 56 2.87 10.82 -6.12
N GLY A 57 1.60 10.88 -5.70
CA GLY A 57 1.23 11.40 -4.37
C GLY A 57 1.86 10.57 -3.23
N LEU A 58 1.87 9.24 -3.39
CA LEU A 58 2.53 8.34 -2.45
C LEU A 58 4.06 8.52 -2.46
N HIS A 59 4.67 8.71 -3.63
CA HIS A 59 6.11 8.98 -3.76
C HIS A 59 6.51 10.23 -2.97
N GLN A 60 5.77 11.32 -3.14
CA GLN A 60 6.04 12.57 -2.40
C GLN A 60 5.89 12.36 -0.89
N LYS A 61 4.83 11.68 -0.45
CA LYS A 61 4.60 11.37 0.97
C LYS A 61 5.75 10.57 1.59
N TYR A 62 6.24 9.53 0.91
CA TYR A 62 7.32 8.69 1.42
C TYR A 62 8.69 9.38 1.35
N LYS A 63 8.89 10.27 0.37
CA LYS A 63 10.10 11.09 0.27
C LYS A 63 10.16 12.17 1.36
N ASP A 64 9.04 12.81 1.67
CA ASP A 64 8.95 13.87 2.68
C ASP A 64 8.88 13.34 4.11
N GLY A 65 8.32 12.15 4.32
CA GLY A 65 8.27 11.48 5.63
C GLY A 65 9.61 10.91 6.11
N CYS A 66 10.69 11.11 5.35
CA CYS A 66 12.06 10.75 5.73
C CYS A 66 12.84 11.93 6.37
N LYS A 67 12.13 12.96 6.85
CA LYS A 67 12.68 13.99 7.73
C LYS A 67 12.34 13.74 9.18
#